data_AF-A0A7K8DEW5-F1
#
_entry.id   AF-A0A7K8DEW5-F1
#
_cell.length_a   1.000
_cell.length_b   1.000
_cell.length_c   1.000
_cell.angle_alpha   90.00
_cell.angle_beta   90.00
_cell.angle_gamma   90.00
#
_symmetry.space_group_name_H-M   'P 1'
#
loop_
_entity.id
_entity.type
_entity.pdbx_description
1 polymer ?
#
loop_
_entity_poly.entity_id
_entity_poly.type
_entity_poly.pdbx_seq_one_letter_code
_entity_poly.pdbx_strand_id
1 'polypeptide(L)' 'TDTSGPFQVCHAVLSPSSYFDTCFYDLCELGLDREALCKSLQSYADACQSLGVQIPVWRNTTFCPITCPANSHYE' A
#
# COMPACT_ATOMS: atom_id res chain seq x y z
N THR A 1 -4.44 -9.03 1.55
CA THR A 1 -5.45 -10.01 1.08
C THR A 1 -6.83 -9.78 1.66
N ASP A 2 -6.99 -8.93 2.68
CA ASP A 2 -8.29 -8.56 3.27
C ASP A 2 -9.26 -7.97 2.26
N THR A 3 -10.42 -8.62 2.10
CA THR A 3 -11.49 -8.22 1.16
C THR A 3 -12.34 -7.06 1.66
N SER A 4 -12.13 -6.58 2.88
CA SER A 4 -12.82 -5.42 3.45
C SER A 4 -11.97 -4.14 3.49
N GLY A 5 -10.68 -4.26 3.14
CA GLY A 5 -9.73 -3.15 3.15
C GLY A 5 -9.82 -2.23 1.92
N PRO A 6 -9.07 -1.11 1.92
CA PRO A 6 -9.07 -0.15 0.82
C PRO A 6 -8.60 -0.77 -0.50
N PHE A 7 -7.74 -1.79 -0.44
CA PHE A 7 -7.23 -2.47 -1.63
C PHE A 7 -8.17 -3.53 -2.22
N GLN A 8 -9.36 -3.77 -1.63
CA GLN A 8 -10.26 -4.85 -2.09
C GLN A 8 -10.58 -4.76 -3.59
N VAL A 9 -10.73 -3.54 -4.11
CA VAL A 9 -11.04 -3.26 -5.52
C VAL A 9 -9.93 -3.71 -6.46
N CYS A 10 -8.71 -3.80 -5.94
CA CYS A 10 -7.54 -4.25 -6.68
C CYS A 10 -7.48 -5.76 -6.85
N HIS A 11 -7.97 -6.52 -5.87
CA HIS A 11 -7.74 -7.97 -5.79
C HIS A 11 -8.29 -8.73 -7.01
N ALA A 12 -9.32 -8.19 -7.67
CA ALA A 12 -9.90 -8.76 -8.88
C ALA A 12 -9.03 -8.58 -10.14
N VAL A 13 -8.14 -7.57 -10.13
CA VAL A 13 -7.29 -7.21 -11.28
C VAL A 13 -5.83 -7.62 -11.05
N LEU A 14 -5.37 -7.51 -9.81
CA LEU A 14 -4.01 -7.84 -9.40
C LEU A 14 -4.05 -8.65 -8.10
N SER A 15 -3.60 -9.90 -8.16
CA SER A 15 -3.55 -10.76 -6.98
C SER A 15 -2.64 -10.16 -5.90
N PRO A 16 -3.10 -10.03 -4.65
CA PRO A 16 -2.30 -9.50 -3.55
C PRO A 16 -1.28 -10.50 -3.00
N SER A 17 -1.31 -11.78 -3.39
CA SER A 17 -0.54 -12.85 -2.74
C SER A 17 0.96 -12.62 -2.77
N SER A 18 1.54 -12.37 -3.95
CA SER A 18 2.99 -12.15 -4.08
C SER A 18 3.46 -10.91 -3.32
N TYR A 19 2.67 -9.84 -3.33
CA TYR A 19 2.98 -8.62 -2.60
C TYR A 19 2.90 -8.83 -1.08
N PHE A 20 1.93 -9.62 -0.62
CA PHE A 20 1.81 -9.99 0.78
C PHE A 20 2.99 -10.84 1.25
N ASP A 21 3.38 -11.85 0.48
CA ASP A 21 4.51 -12.72 0.81
C ASP A 21 5.80 -11.91 0.90
N THR A 22 6.09 -11.07 -0.10
CA THR A 22 7.26 -10.16 -0.07
C THR A 22 7.21 -9.23 1.13
N CYS A 23 6.05 -8.59 1.40
CA CYS A 23 5.88 -7.72 2.57
C CYS A 23 6.20 -8.46 3.88
N PHE A 24 5.71 -9.68 4.02
CA PHE A 24 5.91 -10.50 5.21
C PHE A 24 7.40 -10.83 5.40
N TYR A 25 8.07 -11.27 4.34
CA TYR A 25 9.51 -11.55 4.38
C TYR A 25 10.33 -10.31 4.73
N ASP A 26 10.10 -9.18 4.05
CA ASP A 26 10.81 -7.92 4.30
C ASP A 26 10.63 -7.45 5.74
N LEU A 27 9.42 -7.56 6.29
CA LEU A 27 9.15 -7.19 7.68
C LEU A 27 9.84 -8.12 8.68
N CYS A 28 9.97 -9.41 8.38
CA CYS A 28 10.74 -10.32 9.23
C CYS A 28 12.24 -9.96 9.23
N GLU A 29 12.81 -9.69 8.06
CA GLU A 29 14.24 -9.36 7.91
C GLU A 29 14.58 -7.99 8.50
N LEU A 30 13.66 -7.01 8.40
CA LEU A 30 13.87 -5.64 8.86
C LEU A 30 13.34 -5.37 10.28
N GLY A 31 12.90 -6.41 11.00
CA GLY A 31 12.47 -6.26 12.40
C GLY A 31 11.18 -5.46 12.57
N LEU A 32 10.19 -5.73 11.71
CA LEU A 32 8.88 -5.06 11.67
C LEU A 32 8.97 -3.55 11.39
N ASP A 33 9.95 -3.16 10.56
CA ASP A 33 10.14 -1.76 10.19
C ASP A 33 8.90 -1.17 9.49
N ARG A 34 8.42 -0.05 10.03
CA ARG A 34 7.21 0.61 9.55
C ARG A 34 7.42 1.25 8.18
N GLU A 35 8.62 1.71 7.86
CA GLU A 35 8.91 2.30 6.56
C GLU A 35 8.86 1.23 5.46
N ALA A 36 9.40 0.03 5.72
CA ALA A 36 9.31 -1.13 4.85
C ALA A 36 7.86 -1.54 4.56
N LEU A 37 7.02 -1.62 5.60
CA LEU A 37 5.57 -1.85 5.43
C LEU A 37 4.96 -0.82 4.47
N CYS A 38 5.22 0.47 4.72
CA CYS A 38 4.63 1.55 3.92
C CYS A 38 5.15 1.57 2.48
N LYS A 39 6.38 1.13 2.22
CA LYS A 39 6.93 0.95 0.86
C LYS A 39 6.27 -0.23 0.15
N SER A 40 6.09 -1.36 0.83
CA SER A 40 5.41 -2.52 0.26
C SER A 40 3.96 -2.21 -0.11
N LEU A 41 3.23 -1.52 0.77
CA LEU A 41 1.87 -1.07 0.49
C LEU A 41 1.82 -0.05 -0.67
N GLN A 42 2.80 0.87 -0.75
CA GLN A 42 2.90 1.78 -1.89
C GLN A 42 3.10 1.04 -3.20
N SER A 43 4.01 0.06 -3.22
CA SER A 43 4.30 -0.72 -4.43
C SER A 43 3.05 -1.44 -4.95
N TYR A 44 2.24 -2.00 -4.05
CA TYR A 44 0.97 -2.61 -4.43
C TYR A 44 -0.04 -1.57 -4.93
N ALA A 45 -0.12 -0.41 -4.27
CA ALA A 45 -0.98 0.69 -4.71
C ALA A 45 -0.63 1.18 -6.11
N ASP A 46 0.65 1.43 -6.38
CA ASP A 46 1.18 1.92 -7.66
C ASP A 46 0.91 0.91 -8.78
N ALA A 47 1.19 -0.38 -8.52
CA ALA A 47 0.93 -1.45 -9.48
C ALA A 47 -0.55 -1.52 -9.83
N CYS A 48 -1.43 -1.43 -8.83
CA CYS A 48 -2.86 -1.43 -9.05
C CYS A 48 -3.36 -0.21 -9.86
N GLN A 49 -2.89 0.98 -9.50
CA GLN A 49 -3.24 2.22 -10.19
C GLN A 49 -2.72 2.23 -11.64
N SER A 50 -1.57 1.62 -11.90
CA SER A 50 -1.05 1.44 -13.26
C SER A 50 -1.97 0.59 -14.16
N LEU A 51 -2.81 -0.25 -13.55
CA LEU A 51 -3.84 -1.05 -14.23
C LEU A 51 -5.19 -0.30 -14.36
N GLY A 52 -5.23 0.98 -13.98
CA GLY A 52 -6.41 1.84 -14.09
C GLY A 52 -7.40 1.71 -12.93
N VAL A 53 -7.05 1.00 -11.85
CA VAL A 53 -7.91 0.85 -10.67
C VAL A 53 -7.72 2.03 -9.73
N GLN A 54 -8.81 2.69 -9.36
CA GLN A 54 -8.79 3.72 -8.32
C GLN A 54 -8.91 3.07 -6.94
N ILE A 55 -7.86 3.21 -6.13
CA ILE A 55 -7.84 2.72 -4.75
C ILE A 55 -8.32 3.86 -3.82
N PRO A 56 -9.30 3.61 -2.93
CA PRO A 56 -9.67 4.53 -1.85
C PRO A 56 -8.47 4.95 -0.99
N VAL A 57 -8.61 6.07 -0.28
CA VAL A 57 -7.63 6.55 0.71
C VAL A 57 -7.23 5.41 1.65
N TRP A 58 -5.94 5.07 1.65
CA TRP A 58 -5.38 4.00 2.50
C TRP A 58 -4.29 4.50 3.45
N ARG A 59 -3.75 5.70 3.22
CA ARG A 59 -2.82 6.39 4.13
C ARG A 59 -3.54 7.46 4.92
N ASN A 60 -3.04 7.78 6.11
CA ASN A 60 -3.47 8.92 6.89
C ASN A 60 -2.31 9.47 7.74
N THR A 61 -2.60 10.43 8.63
CA THR A 61 -1.58 11.08 9.47
C THR A 61 -0.90 10.14 10.46
N THR A 62 -1.55 9.04 10.86
CA THR A 62 -1.01 8.07 11.82
C THR A 62 -0.51 6.79 11.15
N PHE A 63 -0.99 6.46 9.95
CA PHE A 63 -0.67 5.26 9.19
C PHE A 63 -0.06 5.62 7.84
N CYS A 64 1.23 5.29 7.69
CA CYS A 64 2.01 5.54 6.48
C CYS A 64 1.90 6.99 5.96
N PRO A 65 2.17 8.02 6.80
CA PRO A 65 2.06 9.41 6.42
C PRO A 65 3.03 9.76 5.29
N ILE A 66 2.65 10.71 4.44
CA ILE A 66 3.50 11.27 3.40
C ILE A 66 3.64 12.77 3.59
N THR A 67 4.81 13.30 3.26
CA THR A 67 5.03 14.74 3.21
C THR A 67 4.68 15.25 1.83
N CYS A 68 3.68 16.12 1.75
CA CYS A 68 3.30 16.80 0.52
C CYS A 68 4.06 18.13 0.41
N PRO A 69 4.46 18.57 -0.80
CA PRO A 69 4.95 19.93 -1.04
C PRO A 69 3.99 21.03 -0.55
N ALA A 70 4.49 22.26 -0.44
CA ALA A 70 3.68 23.40 -0.04
C ALA A 70 2.41 23.55 -0.92
N ASN A 71 1.26 23.76 -0.27
CA ASN A 71 -0.05 23.86 -0.91
C ASN A 71 -0.55 22.59 -1.62
N SER A 72 -0.05 21.41 -1.24
CA SER A 72 -0.58 20.12 -1.72
C SER A 72 -1.01 19.23 -0.56
N HIS A 73 -1.89 18.29 -0.84
CA HIS A 73 -2.39 17.32 0.11
C HIS A 73 -2.54 15.95 -0.54
N TYR A 74 -2.61 14.91 0.28
CA TYR A 74 -2.93 13.56 -0.15
C TYR A 74 -4.45 13.41 -0.17
N GLU A 75 -4.97 12.88 -1.28
CA GLU A 75 -6.39 12.60 -1.52
C GLU A 75 -6.58 11.16 -2.00
#